data_AF-A0ABD6XJC7-F1
#
_entry.id   AF-A0ABD6XJC7-F1
#
_cell.length_a   1.000
_cell.length_b   1.000
_cell.length_c   1.000
_cell.angle_alpha   90.00
_cell.angle_beta   90.00
_cell.angle_gamma   90.00
#
_symmetry.space_group_name_H-M   'P 1'
#
loop_
_entity.id
_entity.type
_entity.pdbx_description
1 polymer ?
#
loop_
_entity_poly.entity_id
_entity_poly.type
_entity_poly.pdbx_seq_one_letter_code
_entity_poly.pdbx_strand_id
1 'polypeptide(L)'
;MRVLKQGRQYGVGAKLAGKLDYLWRSCTGELSQQTDLLRLTYAMETAKDMSWAYRLLSDREWSGRHAAVLNAGVNGIYLYRTSLDAAYDDDGQQITPIMARLTGRVQELETLFNRCGWQIAIDGPSGLYVLMAEKYELTMGQ
;
A
#
# COMPACT_ATOMS: atom_id res chain seq x y z
N MET A 1 32.72 -9.99 25.67
CA MET A 1 31.30 -10.36 25.84
C MET A 1 30.56 -10.07 24.54
N ARG A 2 29.74 -11.02 24.07
CA ARG A 2 29.04 -11.06 22.78
C ARG A 2 27.62 -10.49 23.00
N VAL A 3 27.20 -9.48 22.24
CA VAL A 3 25.79 -9.05 22.17
C VAL A 3 25.42 -8.78 20.70
N LEU A 4 24.94 -9.82 20.02
CA LEU A 4 23.57 -10.09 19.58
C LEU A 4 23.18 -9.37 18.28
N LYS A 5 23.18 -10.17 17.21
CA LYS A 5 22.65 -9.98 15.85
C LYS A 5 21.40 -9.07 15.82
N GLN A 6 21.59 -7.80 15.48
CA GLN A 6 20.49 -6.92 15.05
C GLN A 6 20.43 -6.93 13.52
N GLY A 7 19.84 -8.00 12.98
CA GLY A 7 19.75 -8.19 11.54
C GLY A 7 18.59 -9.08 11.20
N ARG A 8 17.34 -8.62 11.41
CA ARG A 8 16.16 -9.26 10.80
C ARG A 8 14.83 -8.50 10.85
N GLN A 9 14.81 -7.17 10.91
CA GLN A 9 13.56 -6.41 10.76
C GLN A 9 13.62 -5.20 9.82
N TYR A 10 14.78 -4.84 9.26
CA TYR A 10 14.96 -3.61 8.46
C TYR A 10 15.12 -3.85 6.94
N GLY A 11 14.79 -5.02 6.40
CA GLY A 11 15.16 -5.35 5.02
C GLY A 11 14.28 -4.79 3.91
N VAL A 12 12.99 -4.56 4.15
CA VAL A 12 12.03 -4.33 3.06
C VAL A 12 11.32 -2.97 3.16
N GLY A 13 10.94 -2.55 4.37
CA GLY A 13 10.42 -1.19 4.59
C GLY A 13 11.46 -0.12 4.26
N ALA A 14 12.75 -0.38 4.53
CA ALA A 14 13.84 0.52 4.20
C ALA A 14 14.15 0.57 2.69
N LYS A 15 13.91 -0.53 1.96
CA LYS A 15 14.11 -0.58 0.50
C LYS A 15 12.97 0.13 -0.23
N LEU A 16 11.74 -0.06 0.22
CA LEU A 16 10.58 0.68 -0.31
C LEU A 16 10.70 2.17 0.06
N ALA A 17 10.93 2.51 1.32
CA ALA A 17 11.14 3.89 1.76
C ALA A 17 12.37 4.54 1.12
N GLY A 18 13.45 3.78 0.86
CA GLY A 18 14.63 4.28 0.16
C GLY A 18 14.39 4.52 -1.33
N LYS A 19 13.65 3.61 -2.01
CA LYS A 19 13.18 3.85 -3.38
C LYS A 19 12.22 5.06 -3.41
N LEU A 20 11.43 5.23 -2.35
CA LEU A 20 10.51 6.35 -2.21
C LEU A 20 11.20 7.70 -1.97
N ASP A 21 12.18 7.77 -1.08
CA ASP A 21 12.97 9.00 -0.83
C ASP A 21 13.67 9.45 -2.10
N TYR A 22 14.21 8.50 -2.86
CA TYR A 22 14.82 8.73 -4.16
C TYR A 22 13.81 9.29 -5.18
N LEU A 23 12.63 8.66 -5.32
CA LEU A 23 11.60 9.11 -6.25
C LEU A 23 10.97 10.45 -5.83
N TRP A 24 10.74 10.67 -4.54
CA TRP A 24 10.19 11.91 -3.98
C TRP A 24 11.13 13.10 -4.21
N ARG A 25 12.44 12.91 -4.05
CA ARG A 25 13.44 13.94 -4.35
C ARG A 25 13.54 14.26 -5.84
N SER A 26 13.22 13.31 -6.71
CA SER A 26 13.19 13.51 -8.16
C SER A 26 11.87 14.08 -8.69
N CYS A 27 10.77 14.00 -7.94
CA CYS A 27 9.44 14.43 -8.38
C CYS A 27 9.01 15.74 -7.70
N THR A 28 9.42 16.88 -8.28
CA THR A 28 9.00 18.24 -7.86
C THR A 28 7.83 18.77 -8.70
N GLY A 29 6.91 17.88 -9.10
CA GLY A 29 5.74 18.20 -9.95
C GLY A 29 4.38 17.92 -9.28
N GLU A 30 3.32 18.48 -9.85
CA GLU A 30 1.91 18.34 -9.42
C GLU A 30 1.50 16.88 -9.19
N LEU A 31 0.75 16.58 -8.11
CA LEU A 31 0.32 15.21 -7.73
C LEU A 31 -0.37 14.42 -8.86
N SER A 32 -0.98 15.11 -9.83
CA SER A 32 -1.63 14.49 -11.01
C SER A 32 -0.65 13.95 -12.07
N GLN A 33 0.63 14.33 -12.00
CA GLN A 33 1.72 13.85 -12.87
C GLN A 33 2.60 12.81 -12.15
N GLN A 34 2.28 12.49 -10.89
CA GLN A 34 3.09 11.58 -10.07
C GLN A 34 2.69 10.13 -10.30
N THR A 35 3.69 9.24 -10.18
CA THR A 35 3.53 7.80 -10.39
C THR A 35 2.53 7.20 -9.40
N ASP A 36 1.94 6.06 -9.75
CA ASP A 36 0.94 5.39 -8.89
C ASP A 36 1.51 5.13 -7.49
N LEU A 37 2.78 4.76 -7.39
CA LEU A 37 3.48 4.55 -6.12
C LEU A 37 3.51 5.80 -5.23
N LEU A 38 3.73 6.99 -5.80
CA LEU A 38 3.72 8.25 -5.05
C LEU A 38 2.31 8.59 -4.56
N ARG A 39 1.30 8.42 -5.43
CA ARG A 39 -0.12 8.59 -5.08
C ARG A 39 -0.54 7.65 -3.95
N LEU A 40 -0.08 6.39 -3.97
CA LEU A 40 -0.35 5.44 -2.89
C LEU A 40 0.29 5.93 -1.59
N THR A 41 1.55 6.36 -1.65
CA THR A 41 2.26 6.78 -0.45
C THR A 41 1.59 7.97 0.19
N TYR A 42 1.19 8.97 -0.61
CA TYR A 42 0.43 10.10 -0.12
C TYR A 42 -0.88 9.68 0.57
N ALA A 43 -1.62 8.73 -0.02
CA ALA A 43 -2.82 8.17 0.61
C ALA A 43 -2.50 7.50 1.95
N MET A 44 -1.40 6.75 2.03
CA MET A 44 -0.96 6.06 3.24
C MET A 44 -0.49 7.02 4.34
N GLU A 45 0.21 8.09 3.98
CA GLU A 45 0.63 9.14 4.91
C GLU A 45 -0.57 9.92 5.44
N THR A 46 -1.52 10.27 4.58
CA THR A 46 -2.77 10.91 4.99
C THR A 46 -3.59 10.00 5.90
N ALA A 47 -3.66 8.69 5.60
CA ALA A 47 -4.35 7.74 6.47
C ALA A 47 -3.67 7.65 7.85
N LYS A 48 -2.33 7.70 7.90
CA LYS A 48 -1.58 7.72 9.15
C LYS A 48 -1.89 8.97 10.00
N ASP A 49 -2.02 10.14 9.37
CA ASP A 49 -2.46 11.37 10.05
C ASP A 49 -3.89 11.22 10.62
N MET A 50 -4.77 10.55 9.87
CA MET A 50 -6.11 10.14 10.31
C MET A 50 -6.11 8.98 11.34
N SER A 51 -4.96 8.66 11.94
CA SER A 51 -4.79 7.61 12.96
C SER A 51 -5.10 6.18 12.48
N TRP A 52 -4.91 5.91 11.18
CA TRP A 52 -4.93 4.54 10.67
C TRP A 52 -3.62 3.82 10.92
N ALA A 53 -3.71 2.62 11.48
CA ALA A 53 -2.55 1.76 11.68
C ALA A 53 -2.21 1.03 10.37
N TYR A 54 -1.01 1.25 9.84
CA TYR A 54 -0.51 0.52 8.67
C TYR A 54 0.45 -0.60 9.07
N ARG A 55 0.30 -1.79 8.44
CA ARG A 55 1.25 -2.89 8.56
C ARG A 55 1.39 -3.71 7.27
N LEU A 56 2.61 -4.14 6.98
CA LEU A 56 2.90 -5.10 5.92
C LEU A 56 2.88 -6.53 6.45
N LEU A 57 2.03 -7.37 5.87
CA LEU A 57 1.95 -8.79 6.18
C LEU A 57 2.86 -9.59 5.26
N SER A 58 3.66 -10.48 5.85
CA SER A 58 4.44 -11.48 5.10
C SER A 58 3.53 -12.62 4.61
N ASP A 59 4.00 -13.46 3.68
CA ASP A 59 3.26 -14.64 3.18
C ASP A 59 2.62 -15.48 4.29
N ARG A 60 3.42 -15.81 5.32
CA ARG A 60 2.99 -16.56 6.50
C ARG A 60 1.94 -15.85 7.36
N GLU A 61 1.93 -14.52 7.36
CA GLU A 61 0.98 -13.69 8.12
C GLU A 61 -0.28 -13.37 7.30
N TRP A 62 -0.20 -13.50 5.98
CA TRP A 62 -1.32 -13.26 5.07
C TRP A 62 -2.34 -14.39 5.13
N SER A 63 -1.86 -15.64 5.06
CA SER A 63 -2.72 -16.83 5.05
C SER A 63 -2.09 -18.02 5.78
N GLY A 64 -2.93 -19.02 6.08
CA GLY A 64 -2.55 -20.25 6.76
C GLY A 64 -2.60 -20.17 8.28
N ARG A 65 -1.96 -21.15 8.94
CA ARG A 65 -2.04 -21.34 10.41
C ARG A 65 -1.43 -20.23 11.26
N HIS A 66 -0.71 -19.29 10.63
CA HIS A 66 -0.06 -18.15 11.28
C HIS A 66 -0.60 -16.81 10.76
N ALA A 67 -1.76 -16.83 10.11
CA ALA A 67 -2.42 -15.63 9.64
C ALA A 67 -2.58 -14.62 10.78
N ALA A 68 -2.30 -13.35 10.48
CA ALA A 68 -2.43 -12.28 11.45
C ALA A 68 -3.89 -12.16 11.89
N VAL A 69 -4.11 -12.16 13.20
CA VAL A 69 -5.42 -11.87 13.78
C VAL A 69 -5.63 -10.36 13.72
N LEU A 70 -6.56 -9.92 12.88
CA LEU A 70 -6.87 -8.51 12.70
C LEU A 70 -8.02 -8.13 13.64
N ASN A 71 -7.89 -6.99 14.32
CA ASN A 71 -8.94 -6.49 15.19
C ASN A 71 -9.89 -5.61 14.38
N ALA A 72 -11.14 -6.04 14.19
CA ALA A 72 -12.14 -5.30 13.42
C ALA A 72 -12.52 -3.94 14.05
N GLY A 73 -12.25 -3.75 15.35
CA GLY A 73 -12.56 -2.52 16.08
C GLY A 73 -11.52 -1.40 15.94
N VAL A 74 -10.39 -1.65 15.27
CA VAL A 74 -9.38 -0.62 15.02
C VAL A 74 -9.29 -0.30 13.54
N ASN A 75 -8.97 0.96 13.22
CA ASN A 75 -8.73 1.40 11.85
C ASN A 75 -7.35 0.89 11.41
N GLY A 76 -7.34 -0.13 10.57
CA GLY A 76 -6.12 -0.84 10.17
C GLY A 76 -6.05 -1.11 8.67
N ILE A 77 -4.89 -0.81 8.08
CA ILE A 77 -4.53 -1.07 6.69
C ILE A 77 -3.43 -2.13 6.68
N TYR A 78 -3.74 -3.32 6.15
CA TYR A 78 -2.81 -4.43 6.10
C TYR A 78 -2.54 -4.83 4.66
N LEU A 79 -1.34 -4.57 4.13
CA LEU A 79 -1.02 -4.91 2.74
C LEU A 79 -0.19 -6.19 2.67
N TYR A 80 -0.44 -7.00 1.64
CA TYR A 80 0.37 -8.17 1.38
C TYR A 80 1.72 -7.77 0.77
N ARG A 81 2.81 -8.06 1.48
CA ARG A 81 4.17 -7.66 1.10
C ARG A 81 4.55 -8.10 -0.32
N THR A 82 4.30 -9.37 -0.66
CA THR A 82 4.72 -9.93 -1.96
C THR A 82 3.95 -9.30 -3.11
N SER A 83 2.66 -9.07 -2.91
CA SER A 83 1.82 -8.39 -3.90
C SER A 83 2.23 -6.93 -4.07
N LEU A 84 2.55 -6.22 -2.98
CA LEU A 84 3.04 -4.83 -3.05
C LEU A 84 4.39 -4.72 -3.78
N ASP A 85 5.31 -5.66 -3.57
CA ASP A 85 6.62 -5.68 -4.23
C ASP A 85 6.49 -5.92 -5.75
N ALA A 86 5.56 -6.80 -6.16
CA ALA A 86 5.27 -7.11 -7.55
C ALA A 86 4.25 -6.14 -8.21
N ALA A 87 3.70 -5.19 -7.45
CA ALA A 87 2.65 -4.30 -7.92
C ALA A 87 3.16 -3.23 -8.89
N TYR A 88 4.44 -2.89 -8.83
CA TYR A 88 5.00 -1.74 -9.52
C TYR A 88 6.09 -2.13 -10.50
N ASP A 89 6.12 -1.45 -11.64
CA ASP A 89 7.24 -1.46 -12.57
C ASP A 89 8.42 -0.59 -12.07
N ASP A 90 9.52 -0.56 -12.81
CA ASP A 90 10.68 0.30 -12.48
C ASP A 90 10.30 1.78 -12.44
N ASP A 91 9.38 2.21 -13.31
CA ASP A 91 8.83 3.57 -13.35
C ASP A 91 7.83 3.89 -12.21
N GLY A 92 7.43 2.90 -11.40
CA GLY A 92 6.47 3.10 -10.31
C GLY A 92 5.00 3.16 -10.75
N GLN A 93 4.72 2.77 -11.99
CA GLN A 93 3.37 2.50 -12.50
C GLN A 93 2.86 1.16 -11.96
N GLN A 94 1.58 1.08 -11.60
CA GLN A 94 1.00 -0.17 -11.16
C GLN A 94 0.74 -1.13 -12.33
N ILE A 95 1.32 -2.33 -12.22
CA ILE A 95 1.17 -3.43 -13.17
C ILE A 95 0.30 -4.58 -12.62
N THR A 96 0.28 -4.78 -11.29
CA THR A 96 -0.54 -5.82 -10.66
C THR A 96 -1.30 -5.29 -9.43
N PRO A 97 -2.51 -5.81 -9.14
CA PRO A 97 -3.30 -5.35 -8.00
C PRO A 97 -2.61 -5.62 -6.67
N ILE A 98 -2.75 -4.69 -5.72
CA ILE A 98 -2.19 -4.84 -4.38
C ILE A 98 -3.23 -5.47 -3.47
N MET A 99 -2.94 -6.66 -2.94
CA MET A 99 -3.82 -7.32 -1.99
C MET A 99 -3.75 -6.63 -0.62
N ALA A 100 -4.92 -6.32 -0.07
CA ALA A 100 -5.11 -5.60 1.17
C ALA A 100 -6.17 -6.27 2.06
N ARG A 101 -6.03 -6.07 3.36
CA ARG A 101 -7.06 -6.34 4.37
C ARG A 101 -7.30 -5.05 5.13
N LEU A 102 -8.56 -4.66 5.24
CA LEU A 102 -8.97 -3.40 5.85
C LEU A 102 -9.88 -3.70 7.04
N THR A 103 -9.74 -2.91 8.10
CA THR A 103 -10.51 -3.04 9.35
C THR A 103 -10.93 -1.67 9.85
N GLY A 104 -12.00 -1.61 10.65
CA GLY A 104 -12.56 -0.36 11.15
C GLY A 104 -13.41 0.35 10.10
N ARG A 105 -13.21 1.66 9.95
CA ARG A 105 -14.07 2.55 9.12
C ARG A 105 -13.68 2.55 7.64
N VAL A 106 -13.81 1.40 6.98
CA VAL A 106 -13.32 1.18 5.60
C VAL A 106 -13.85 2.22 4.60
N GLN A 107 -15.11 2.67 4.71
CA GLN A 107 -15.69 3.71 3.84
C GLN A 107 -14.92 5.04 3.84
N GLU A 108 -14.38 5.46 4.99
CA GLU A 108 -13.59 6.69 5.10
C GLU A 108 -12.27 6.53 4.35
N LEU A 109 -11.66 5.34 4.49
CA LEU A 109 -10.44 5.00 3.78
C LEU A 109 -10.66 4.90 2.27
N GLU A 110 -11.78 4.31 1.84
CA GLU A 110 -12.17 4.27 0.43
C GLU A 110 -12.30 5.69 -0.14
N THR A 111 -12.94 6.60 0.58
CA THR A 111 -13.07 8.00 0.16
C THR A 111 -11.70 8.68 0.01
N LEU A 112 -10.78 8.44 0.95
CA LEU A 112 -9.42 8.95 0.88
C LEU A 112 -8.65 8.39 -0.32
N PHE A 113 -8.71 7.07 -0.53
CA PHE A 113 -8.03 6.41 -1.63
C PHE A 113 -8.56 6.90 -2.98
N ASN A 114 -9.89 7.02 -3.13
CA ASN A 114 -10.51 7.55 -4.36
C ASN A 114 -10.05 8.98 -4.67
N ARG A 115 -9.86 9.83 -3.65
CA ARG A 115 -9.30 11.19 -3.85
C ARG A 115 -7.85 11.19 -4.32
N CYS A 116 -7.10 10.14 -4.00
CA CYS A 116 -5.74 9.94 -4.51
C CYS A 116 -5.75 9.20 -5.86
N GLY A 117 -6.94 8.94 -6.42
CA GLY A 117 -7.24 8.11 -7.58
C GLY A 117 -6.73 6.67 -7.43
N TRP A 118 -6.97 6.12 -6.25
CA TRP A 118 -6.88 4.71 -5.95
C TRP A 118 -8.26 4.14 -5.65
N GLN A 119 -8.58 3.03 -6.27
CA GLN A 119 -9.81 2.29 -6.06
C GLN A 119 -9.56 1.11 -5.13
N ILE A 120 -10.47 0.93 -4.18
CA ILE A 120 -10.51 -0.25 -3.32
C ILE A 120 -11.65 -1.12 -3.82
N ALA A 121 -11.37 -2.36 -4.20
CA ALA A 121 -12.39 -3.33 -4.58
C ALA A 121 -12.34 -4.55 -3.67
N ILE A 122 -13.48 -5.21 -3.49
CA ILE A 122 -13.58 -6.43 -2.68
C ILE A 122 -13.18 -7.62 -3.55
N ASP A 123 -12.19 -8.40 -3.09
CA ASP A 123 -11.74 -9.64 -3.71
C ASP A 123 -12.50 -10.83 -3.12
N GLY A 124 -13.68 -11.09 -3.70
CA GLY A 124 -14.53 -12.23 -3.36
C GLY A 124 -15.17 -12.19 -1.96
N PRO A 125 -15.74 -13.32 -1.49
CA PRO A 125 -16.48 -13.38 -0.22
C PRO A 125 -15.57 -13.37 1.02
N SER A 126 -14.25 -13.40 0.85
CA SER A 126 -13.26 -13.63 1.89
C SER A 126 -12.92 -12.39 2.73
N GLY A 127 -13.55 -11.23 2.44
CA GLY A 127 -13.22 -9.96 3.08
C GLY A 127 -11.81 -9.46 2.75
N LEU A 128 -11.25 -9.92 1.62
CA LEU A 128 -10.03 -9.38 1.05
C LEU A 128 -10.38 -8.17 0.18
N TYR A 129 -9.47 -7.21 0.15
CA TYR A 129 -9.57 -6.04 -0.70
C TYR A 129 -8.40 -6.03 -1.67
N VAL A 130 -8.59 -5.42 -2.82
CA VAL A 130 -7.54 -5.12 -3.78
C VAL A 130 -7.49 -3.62 -4.02
N LEU A 131 -6.28 -3.07 -4.03
CA LEU A 131 -6.02 -1.68 -4.34
C LEU A 131 -5.54 -1.58 -5.78
N MET A 132 -6.23 -0.77 -6.57
CA MET A 132 -5.94 -0.52 -7.97
C MET A 132 -5.85 0.99 -8.19
N ALA A 133 -4.76 1.45 -8.78
CA ALA A 133 -4.63 2.80 -9.26
C ALA A 133 -5.64 3.01 -10.38
N GLU A 134 -6.35 4.12 -10.33
CA GLU A 134 -7.12 4.60 -11.45
C GLU A 134 -6.12 4.88 -12.57
N LYS A 135 -6.09 3.98 -13.56
CA LYS A 135 -5.34 4.21 -14.78
C LYS A 135 -6.04 5.39 -15.44
N TYR A 136 -5.30 6.48 -15.62
CA TYR A 136 -5.66 7.45 -16.62
C TYR A 136 -5.63 6.69 -17.94
N GLU A 137 -6.77 6.13 -18.35
CA GLU A 137 -7.04 5.91 -19.75
C GLU A 137 -6.86 7.30 -20.34
N LEU A 138 -5.71 7.51 -20.98
CA LEU A 138 -5.60 8.54 -21.99
C LEU A 138 -6.72 8.20 -22.97
N THR A 139 -7.89 8.80 -22.77
CA THR A 139 -8.76 9.16 -23.88
C THR A 139 -7.91 10.10 -24.71
N MET A 140 -7.02 9.52 -25.52
CA MET A 140 -6.58 10.11 -26.76
C MET A 140 -7.84 10.13 -27.61
N GLY A 141 -8.66 11.15 -27.38
CA GLY A 141 -9.56 11.61 -28.40
C GLY A 141 -8.69 12.03 -29.58
N GLN A 142 -8.85 11.31 -30.69
CA GLN A 142 -9.08 11.89 -32.01
C GLN A 142 -9.59 10.81 -32.96
#